data_AF-A0A1V4Y6N1-F1
#
_entry.id   AF-A0A1V4Y6N1-F1
#
_cell.length_a   1.000
_cell.length_b   1.000
_cell.length_c   1.000
_cell.angle_alpha   90.00
_cell.angle_beta   90.00
_cell.angle_gamma   90.00
#
_symmetry.space_group_name_H-M   'P 1'
#
loop_
_entity.id
_entity.type
_entity.pdbx_description
1 polymer ?
#
loop_
_entity_poly.entity_id
_entity_poly.type
_entity_poly.pdbx_seq_one_letter_code
_entity_poly.pdbx_strand_id
1 'polypeptide(L)'
;MGFSEKYTDALMNWTEKYLDIINLEKIVWGETAVSENPYLNVKMAAERDLEFTVLFASKKDRSNSTIFFLEGNLLLLFNFTLESLKENSVSYAL
;
A
#
# COMPACT_ATOMS: atom_id res chain seq x y z
N MET A 1 -9.40 1.65 22.56
CA MET A 1 -9.50 0.30 21.97
C MET A 1 -8.42 0.23 20.91
N GLY A 2 -7.35 -0.54 21.14
CA GLY A 2 -6.29 -0.75 20.15
C GLY A 2 -6.49 -2.06 19.41
N PHE A 3 -6.02 -2.14 18.17
CA PHE A 3 -5.87 -3.41 17.48
C PHE A 3 -4.82 -4.27 18.17
N SER A 4 -4.74 -5.56 17.81
CA SER A 4 -3.60 -6.37 18.24
C SER A 4 -2.28 -5.74 17.76
N GLU A 5 -1.23 -5.89 18.58
CA GLU A 5 0.10 -5.35 18.31
C GLU A 5 0.63 -5.85 16.95
N LYS A 6 0.56 -7.16 16.71
CA LYS A 6 1.00 -7.77 15.44
C LYS A 6 0.32 -7.19 14.20
N TYR A 7 -0.98 -6.88 14.30
CA TYR A 7 -1.72 -6.28 13.19
C TYR A 7 -1.37 -4.81 13.02
N THR A 8 -1.18 -4.09 14.13
CA THR A 8 -0.71 -2.71 14.12
C THR A 8 0.65 -2.61 13.44
N ASP A 9 1.59 -3.48 13.80
CA ASP A 9 2.92 -3.55 13.19
C ASP A 9 2.83 -3.88 11.69
N ALA A 10 1.97 -4.83 11.31
CA ALA A 10 1.76 -5.18 9.91
C ALA A 10 1.22 -3.99 9.09
N LEU A 11 0.26 -3.24 9.64
CA LEU A 11 -0.26 -2.03 9.01
C LEU A 11 0.80 -0.92 8.93
N MET A 12 1.59 -0.71 9.98
CA MET A 12 2.68 0.27 9.97
C MET A 12 3.71 -0.07 8.89
N ASN A 13 4.14 -1.32 8.81
CA ASN A 13 5.05 -1.79 7.76
C ASN A 13 4.47 -1.59 6.36
N TRP A 14 3.17 -1.84 6.18
CA TRP A 14 2.50 -1.58 4.91
C TRP A 14 2.52 -0.09 4.55
N THR A 15 2.22 0.79 5.51
CA THR A 15 2.24 2.24 5.29
C THR A 15 3.64 2.77 4.99
N GLU A 16 4.66 2.31 5.69
CA GLU A 16 6.05 2.70 5.44
C GLU A 16 6.53 2.23 4.06
N LYS A 17 6.03 1.08 3.59
CA LYS A 17 6.40 0.54 2.28
C LYS A 17 5.70 1.26 1.12
N TYR A 18 4.41 1.58 1.26
CA TYR A 18 3.57 2.02 0.13
C TYR A 18 3.04 3.46 0.21
N LEU A 19 3.05 4.10 1.38
CA LEU A 19 2.64 5.51 1.54
C LEU A 19 3.82 6.47 1.70
N ASP A 20 5.01 5.96 2.02
CA ASP A 20 6.24 6.75 1.91
C ASP A 20 6.62 6.92 0.44
N ILE A 21 6.68 8.18 -0.02
CA ILE A 21 6.92 8.52 -1.43
C ILE A 21 8.29 8.00 -1.90
N ILE A 22 9.34 8.10 -1.07
CA ILE A 22 10.70 7.71 -1.44
C ILE A 22 10.77 6.18 -1.61
N ASN A 23 10.11 5.44 -0.74
CA ASN A 23 10.04 3.97 -0.86
C ASN A 23 9.21 3.56 -2.07
N LEU A 24 8.06 4.20 -2.29
CA LEU A 24 7.19 3.91 -3.42
C LEU A 24 7.91 4.18 -4.77
N GLU A 25 8.63 5.29 -4.88
CA GLU A 25 9.48 5.61 -6.04
C GLU A 25 10.49 4.51 -6.35
N LYS A 26 11.22 4.05 -5.33
CA LYS A 26 12.20 2.96 -5.50
C LYS A 26 11.55 1.66 -5.98
N ILE A 27 10.38 1.33 -5.44
CA ILE A 27 9.64 0.13 -5.84
C ILE A 27 9.22 0.25 -7.32
N VAL A 28 8.62 1.37 -7.70
CA VAL A 28 8.18 1.62 -9.09
C VAL A 28 9.37 1.60 -10.05
N TRP A 29 10.49 2.24 -9.72
CA TRP A 29 11.70 2.20 -10.54
C TRP A 29 12.28 0.79 -10.68
N GLY A 30 12.28 0.01 -9.60
CA GLY A 30 12.66 -1.40 -9.64
C GLY A 30 11.80 -2.20 -10.64
N GLU A 31 10.49 -1.98 -10.63
CA GLU A 31 9.58 -2.65 -11.55
C GLU A 31 9.66 -2.13 -12.99
N THR A 32 10.07 -0.88 -13.19
CA THR A 32 10.23 -0.29 -14.53
C THR A 32 11.32 -1.02 -15.33
N ALA A 33 12.30 -1.63 -14.65
CA ALA A 33 13.34 -2.43 -15.29
C ALA A 33 12.85 -3.81 -15.78
N VAL A 34 11.69 -4.27 -15.31
CA VAL A 34 11.23 -5.67 -15.48
C VAL A 34 9.86 -5.78 -16.14
N SER A 35 9.07 -4.69 -16.15
CA SER A 35 7.69 -4.71 -16.66
C SER A 35 7.32 -3.50 -17.50
N GLU A 36 6.45 -3.74 -18.50
CA GLU A 36 5.83 -2.69 -19.33
C GLU A 36 4.80 -1.85 -18.56
N ASN A 37 4.26 -2.35 -17.44
CA ASN A 37 3.30 -1.61 -16.61
C ASN A 37 3.66 -1.68 -15.12
N PRO A 38 4.73 -0.97 -14.69
CA PRO A 38 5.23 -1.04 -13.32
C PRO A 38 4.19 -0.56 -12.31
N TYR A 39 3.42 0.49 -12.64
CA TYR A 39 2.38 1.03 -11.76
C TYR A 39 1.27 0.03 -11.46
N LEU A 40 0.80 -0.73 -12.46
CA LEU A 40 -0.21 -1.77 -12.24
C LEU A 40 0.33 -2.90 -11.34
N ASN A 41 1.58 -3.32 -11.54
CA ASN A 41 2.18 -4.37 -10.72
C ASN A 41 2.34 -3.93 -9.26
N VAL A 42 2.82 -2.71 -9.04
CA VAL A 42 2.95 -2.13 -7.70
C VAL A 42 1.58 -1.99 -7.03
N LYS A 43 0.55 -1.61 -7.79
CA LYS A 43 -0.83 -1.58 -7.30
C LYS A 43 -1.31 -2.95 -6.82
N MET A 44 -1.18 -3.98 -7.67
CA MET A 44 -1.58 -5.35 -7.31
C MET A 44 -0.80 -5.89 -6.11
N ALA A 45 0.49 -5.55 -6.00
CA ALA A 45 1.33 -5.94 -4.87
C ALA A 45 0.86 -5.27 -3.57
N ALA A 46 0.56 -3.98 -3.60
CA ALA A 46 0.08 -3.25 -2.43
C ALA A 46 -1.29 -3.76 -1.94
N GLU A 47 -2.22 -4.02 -2.86
CA GLU A 47 -3.54 -4.60 -2.54
C GLU A 47 -3.40 -5.98 -1.90
N ARG A 48 -2.57 -6.86 -2.47
CA ARG A 48 -2.33 -8.20 -1.94
C ARG A 48 -1.62 -8.17 -0.59
N ASP A 49 -0.61 -7.33 -0.43
CA ASP A 49 0.12 -7.19 0.84
C ASP A 49 -0.83 -6.71 1.94
N LEU A 50 -1.75 -5.79 1.63
CA LEU A 50 -2.73 -5.32 2.61
C LEU A 50 -3.71 -6.43 2.99
N GLU A 51 -4.21 -7.19 2.02
CA GLU A 51 -5.07 -8.35 2.28
C GLU A 51 -4.39 -9.37 3.21
N PHE A 52 -3.08 -9.61 3.03
CA PHE A 52 -2.33 -10.50 3.91
C PHE A 52 -2.09 -9.94 5.31
N THR A 53 -2.15 -8.62 5.53
CA THR A 53 -2.04 -8.07 6.89
C THR A 53 -3.15 -8.60 7.81
N VAL A 54 -4.33 -8.92 7.28
CA VAL A 54 -5.46 -9.52 8.02
C VAL A 54 -5.08 -10.86 8.68
N LEU A 55 -4.08 -11.57 8.15
CA LEU A 55 -3.58 -12.81 8.78
C LEU A 55 -2.99 -12.55 10.16
N PHE A 56 -2.47 -11.34 10.42
CA PHE A 56 -1.94 -10.91 11.71
C PHE A 56 -3.01 -10.35 12.65
N ALA A 57 -4.22 -10.06 12.13
CA ALA A 57 -5.35 -9.60 12.91
C ALA A 57 -5.88 -10.70 13.86
N SER A 58 -6.16 -10.32 15.10
CA SER A 58 -6.82 -11.21 16.06
C SER A 58 -8.29 -11.46 15.68
N LYS A 59 -8.92 -12.47 16.28
CA LYS A 59 -10.36 -12.73 16.05
C LYS A 59 -11.24 -11.52 16.38
N LYS A 60 -10.86 -10.74 17.40
CA LYS A 60 -11.55 -9.50 17.78
C LYS A 60 -11.39 -8.41 16.73
N ASP A 61 -10.18 -8.27 16.20
CA ASP A 61 -9.87 -7.33 15.13
C ASP A 61 -10.75 -7.63 13.90
N ARG A 62 -10.77 -8.88 13.44
CA ARG A 62 -11.57 -9.31 12.26
C ARG A 62 -13.07 -9.12 12.41
N SER A 63 -13.59 -9.07 13.64
CA SER A 63 -15.01 -8.79 13.89
C SER A 63 -15.34 -7.30 13.98
N ASN A 64 -14.32 -6.42 13.90
CA ASN A 64 -14.48 -4.98 13.99
C ASN A 64 -14.57 -4.36 12.59
N SER A 65 -15.75 -3.87 12.22
CA SER A 65 -15.99 -3.22 10.92
C SER A 65 -15.11 -2.00 10.66
N THR A 66 -14.59 -1.36 11.72
CA THR A 66 -13.65 -0.24 11.64
C THR A 66 -12.38 -0.62 10.85
N ILE A 67 -11.99 -1.89 10.88
CA ILE A 67 -10.80 -2.38 10.16
C ILE A 67 -11.00 -2.30 8.65
N PHE A 68 -12.14 -2.74 8.14
CA PHE A 68 -12.43 -2.67 6.71
C PHE A 68 -12.42 -1.21 6.20
N PHE A 69 -12.93 -0.27 7.02
CA PHE A 69 -12.85 1.15 6.68
C PHE A 69 -11.42 1.69 6.70
N LEU A 70 -10.61 1.28 7.67
CA LEU A 70 -9.20 1.66 7.75
C LEU A 70 -8.41 1.15 6.53
N GLU A 71 -8.51 -0.14 6.22
CA GLU A 71 -7.84 -0.75 5.07
C GLU A 71 -8.28 -0.11 3.75
N GLY A 72 -9.59 0.18 3.59
CA GLY A 72 -10.11 0.91 2.44
C GLY A 72 -9.52 2.31 2.30
N ASN A 73 -9.41 3.06 3.41
CA ASN A 73 -8.79 4.39 3.41
C ASN A 73 -7.29 4.34 3.08
N LEU A 74 -6.58 3.31 3.56
CA LEU A 74 -5.16 3.10 3.24
C LEU A 74 -4.96 2.86 1.74
N LEU A 75 -5.79 2.01 1.12
CA LEU A 75 -5.75 1.80 -0.33
C LEU A 75 -6.11 3.06 -1.12
N LEU A 76 -7.07 3.84 -0.65
CA LEU A 76 -7.43 5.11 -1.29
C LEU A 76 -6.24 6.08 -1.29
N LEU A 77 -5.59 6.27 -0.15
CA LEU A 77 -4.40 7.11 -0.02
C LEU A 77 -3.28 6.61 -0.93
N PHE A 78 -3.02 5.30 -0.94
CA PHE A 78 -2.01 4.70 -1.81
C PHE A 78 -2.30 4.96 -3.29
N ASN A 79 -3.54 4.77 -3.75
CA ASN A 79 -3.89 5.02 -5.15
C ASN A 79 -3.66 6.51 -5.53
N PHE A 80 -3.97 7.46 -4.64
CA PHE A 80 -3.67 8.87 -4.89
C PHE A 80 -2.16 9.13 -4.97
N THR A 81 -1.37 8.56 -4.06
CA THR A 81 0.09 8.71 -4.09
C THR A 81 0.70 8.11 -5.35
N LEU A 82 0.25 6.91 -5.75
CA LEU A 82 0.75 6.22 -6.95
C LEU A 82 0.38 6.97 -8.24
N GLU A 83 -0.83 7.51 -8.36
CA GLU A 83 -1.22 8.28 -9.54
C GLU A 83 -0.47 9.61 -9.61
N SER A 84 -0.30 10.32 -8.47
CA SER A 84 0.53 11.51 -8.40
C SER A 84 1.97 11.24 -8.85
N LEU A 85 2.53 10.10 -8.43
CA LEU A 85 3.86 9.69 -8.85
C LEU A 85 3.94 9.45 -10.36
N LYS A 86 2.93 8.77 -10.91
CA LYS A 86 2.81 8.50 -12.34
C LYS A 86 2.73 9.80 -13.15
N GLU A 87 1.88 10.75 -12.76
CA GLU A 87 1.75 12.05 -13.41
C GLU A 87 3.06 12.86 -13.37
N ASN A 88 3.75 12.85 -12.22
CA ASN A 88 5.04 13.52 -12.07
C ASN A 88 6.13 12.87 -12.94
N SER A 89 6.15 11.54 -13.05
CA SER A 89 7.11 10.83 -13.90
C SER A 89 6.96 11.16 -15.39
N VAL A 90 5.73 11.43 -15.85
CA VAL A 90 5.45 11.83 -17.23
C VAL A 90 5.91 13.26 -17.52
N SER A 91 5.88 14.16 -16.51
CA SER A 91 6.36 15.54 -16.66
C SER A 91 7.87 15.66 -16.88
N TYR A 92 8.66 14.66 -16.50
CA TYR A 92 10.12 14.64 -16.75
C TYR A 92 10.51 13.99 -18.10
N ALA A 93 9.54 13.44 -18.85
CA ALA A 93 9.77 12.77 -20.12
C ALA A 93 9.46 13.63 -21.36
N LEU A 94 9.02 14.88 -21.17
CA LEU A 94 8.78 15.90 -22.20
C LEU A 94 9.90 16.96 -22.18
#